data_AF-A0A7R9MRM4-F1
#
_entry.id   AF-A0A7R9MRM4-F1
#
_cell.length_a   1.000
_cell.length_b   1.000
_cell.length_c   1.000
_cell.angle_alpha   90.00
_cell.angle_beta   90.00
_cell.angle_gamma   90.00
#
_symmetry.space_group_name_H-M   'P 1'
#
loop_
_entity.id
_entity.type
_entity.pdbx_description
1 polymer ?
#
loop_
_entity_poly.entity_id
_entity_poly.type
_entity_poly.pdbx_seq_one_letter_code
_entity_poly.pdbx_strand_id
1 'polypeptide(L)'
;SDFHGLFNRVDVDFGQSSAQQTALPTIKRKNAAADQFDPDFEEMFYQFGRYLMISSSRGSLPANLQANQFHGLWNDNNSPPWHADYHANINVQMNYWPTETANLAECHLPLFNLIRSQLNPWRKQTRASDKLLTPDGKHSSKGVACVGQHNIYGGMG
;
A
#
# COMPACT_ATOMS: atom_id res chain seq x y z
N SER A 1 -19.03 -11.25 9.50
CA SER A 1 -20.13 -10.50 8.85
C SER A 1 -19.60 -9.29 8.09
N ASP A 2 -18.75 -8.46 8.69
CA ASP A 2 -18.14 -7.29 8.03
C ASP A 2 -17.04 -7.65 7.00
N PHE A 3 -15.97 -8.34 7.41
CA PHE A 3 -14.86 -8.74 6.51
C PHE A 3 -15.34 -9.50 5.25
N HIS A 4 -16.24 -10.48 5.41
CA HIS A 4 -16.80 -11.25 4.30
C HIS A 4 -17.55 -10.40 3.28
N GLY A 5 -18.15 -9.27 3.69
CA GLY A 5 -18.85 -8.36 2.77
C GLY A 5 -17.93 -7.64 1.79
N LEU A 6 -16.62 -7.58 2.08
CA LEU A 6 -15.58 -7.08 1.19
C LEU A 6 -14.87 -8.23 0.46
N PHE A 7 -14.46 -9.25 1.22
CA PHE A 7 -13.65 -10.34 0.70
C PHE A 7 -14.41 -11.15 -0.36
N ASN A 8 -15.69 -11.47 -0.13
CA ASN A 8 -16.45 -12.34 -1.04
C ASN A 8 -16.97 -11.62 -2.31
N ARG A 9 -16.61 -10.34 -2.54
CA ARG A 9 -17.00 -9.60 -3.76
C ARG A 9 -16.28 -10.07 -5.02
N VAL A 10 -15.13 -10.72 -4.85
CA VAL A 10 -14.30 -11.21 -5.96
C VAL A 10 -13.95 -12.66 -5.68
N ASP A 11 -14.25 -13.48 -6.66
CA ASP A 11 -13.91 -14.88 -6.75
C ASP A 11 -13.11 -15.06 -8.05
N VAL A 12 -12.00 -15.78 -7.98
CA VAL A 12 -11.14 -16.05 -9.14
C VAL A 12 -10.81 -17.53 -9.13
N ASP A 13 -10.83 -18.14 -10.31
CA ASP A 13 -10.48 -19.54 -10.53
C ASP A 13 -9.41 -19.57 -11.63
N PHE A 14 -8.21 -20.01 -11.28
CA PHE A 14 -7.08 -20.13 -12.22
C PHE A 14 -6.82 -21.57 -12.66
N GLY A 15 -7.73 -22.49 -12.33
CA GLY A 15 -7.59 -23.93 -12.53
C GLY A 15 -7.24 -24.66 -11.24
N GLN A 16 -6.89 -25.94 -11.36
CA GLN A 16 -6.61 -26.81 -10.21
C GLN A 16 -5.14 -27.21 -10.16
N SER A 17 -4.55 -27.12 -8.98
CA SER A 17 -3.21 -27.64 -8.73
C SER A 17 -3.20 -29.17 -8.69
N SER A 18 -2.06 -29.77 -9.07
CA SER A 18 -1.87 -31.22 -8.97
C SER A 18 -1.87 -31.70 -7.52
N ALA A 19 -2.21 -32.97 -7.30
CA ALA A 19 -2.17 -33.58 -5.95
C ALA A 19 -0.78 -33.47 -5.29
N GLN A 20 0.28 -33.51 -6.10
CA GLN A 20 1.65 -33.33 -5.64
C GLN A 20 1.89 -31.90 -5.15
N GLN A 21 1.38 -30.88 -5.86
CA GLN A 21 1.47 -29.47 -5.44
C GLN A 21 0.66 -29.22 -4.17
N THR A 22 -0.59 -29.70 -4.09
CA THR A 22 -1.46 -29.48 -2.93
C THR A 22 -0.98 -30.19 -1.66
N ALA A 23 -0.18 -31.26 -1.80
CA ALA A 23 0.45 -31.95 -0.66
C ALA A 23 1.63 -31.16 -0.07
N LEU A 24 2.15 -30.15 -0.77
CA LEU A 24 3.27 -29.34 -0.30
C LEU A 24 2.79 -28.21 0.63
N PRO A 25 3.54 -27.90 1.71
CA PRO A 25 3.33 -26.68 2.48
C PRO A 25 3.47 -25.43 1.61
N THR A 26 2.73 -24.36 1.94
CA THR A 26 2.72 -23.08 1.20
C THR A 26 4.12 -22.53 0.93
N ILE A 27 5.06 -22.63 1.89
CA ILE A 27 6.42 -22.14 1.70
C ILE A 27 7.17 -22.89 0.59
N LYS A 28 6.94 -24.20 0.44
CA LYS A 28 7.55 -25.00 -0.63
C LYS A 28 6.90 -24.69 -1.98
N ARG A 29 5.58 -24.48 -2.00
CA ARG A 29 4.85 -24.04 -3.21
C ARG A 29 5.36 -22.70 -3.71
N LYS A 30 5.51 -21.70 -2.81
CA LYS A 30 6.10 -20.38 -3.12
C LYS A 30 7.49 -20.50 -3.75
N ASN A 31 8.36 -21.34 -3.19
CA ASN A 31 9.72 -21.49 -3.70
C ASN A 31 9.76 -22.15 -5.08
N ALA A 32 8.77 -22.99 -5.41
CA ALA A 32 8.66 -23.66 -6.71
C ALA A 32 7.91 -22.83 -7.77
N ALA A 33 7.13 -21.81 -7.36
CA ALA A 33 6.29 -21.00 -8.24
C ALA A 33 7.07 -20.25 -9.33
N ALA A 34 8.37 -20.02 -9.14
CA ALA A 34 9.22 -19.41 -10.16
C ALA A 34 9.44 -20.32 -11.39
N ASP A 35 9.38 -21.64 -11.20
CA ASP A 35 9.68 -22.63 -12.22
C ASP A 35 8.42 -23.36 -12.70
N GLN A 36 7.39 -23.44 -11.86
CA GLN A 36 6.17 -24.21 -12.13
C GLN A 36 4.92 -23.44 -11.72
N PHE A 37 4.01 -23.24 -12.67
CA PHE A 37 2.71 -22.62 -12.40
C PHE A 37 1.88 -23.50 -11.47
N ASP A 38 1.30 -22.86 -10.45
CA ASP A 38 0.55 -23.53 -9.39
C ASP A 38 -0.81 -22.81 -9.19
N PRO A 39 -1.88 -23.23 -9.89
CA PRO A 39 -3.16 -22.51 -9.97
C PRO A 39 -3.74 -22.08 -8.63
N ASP A 40 -3.95 -23.01 -7.69
CA ASP A 40 -4.55 -22.70 -6.38
C ASP A 40 -3.62 -21.79 -5.56
N PHE A 41 -2.29 -21.86 -5.77
CA PHE A 41 -1.34 -20.99 -5.09
C PHE A 41 -1.42 -19.55 -5.62
N GLU A 42 -1.56 -19.37 -6.94
CA GLU A 42 -1.75 -18.05 -7.56
C GLU A 42 -3.08 -17.42 -7.16
N GLU A 43 -4.15 -18.22 -7.09
CA GLU A 43 -5.44 -17.79 -6.55
C GLU A 43 -5.30 -17.35 -5.09
N MET A 44 -4.69 -18.19 -4.25
CA MET A 44 -4.42 -17.87 -2.85
C MET A 44 -3.59 -16.59 -2.73
N PHE A 45 -2.58 -16.39 -3.58
CA PHE A 45 -1.72 -15.21 -3.55
C PHE A 45 -2.47 -13.94 -3.95
N TYR A 46 -3.31 -14.01 -4.98
CA TYR A 46 -4.21 -12.92 -5.38
C TYR A 46 -5.16 -12.54 -4.23
N GLN A 47 -5.85 -13.53 -3.66
CA GLN A 47 -6.77 -13.30 -2.55
C GLN A 47 -6.05 -12.82 -1.28
N PHE A 48 -4.80 -13.23 -1.06
CA PHE A 48 -3.98 -12.74 0.05
C PHE A 48 -3.70 -11.24 -0.07
N GLY A 49 -3.45 -10.72 -1.27
CA GLY A 49 -3.33 -9.27 -1.50
C GLY A 49 -4.61 -8.51 -1.12
N ARG A 50 -5.78 -9.04 -1.48
CA ARG A 50 -7.07 -8.46 -1.09
C ARG A 50 -7.30 -8.54 0.42
N TYR A 51 -6.97 -9.66 1.05
CA TYR A 51 -7.00 -9.83 2.50
C TYR A 51 -6.15 -8.78 3.22
N LEU A 52 -4.92 -8.54 2.76
CA LEU A 52 -4.03 -7.54 3.34
C LEU A 52 -4.57 -6.12 3.21
N MET A 53 -5.13 -5.76 2.05
CA MET A 53 -5.75 -4.45 1.84
C MET A 53 -6.92 -4.22 2.81
N ILE A 54 -7.85 -5.19 2.90
CA ILE A 54 -9.00 -5.12 3.83
C ILE A 54 -8.50 -5.01 5.28
N SER A 55 -7.44 -5.72 5.63
CA SER A 55 -6.93 -5.76 7.01
C SER A 55 -6.13 -4.51 7.38
N SER A 56 -5.54 -3.80 6.41
CA SER A 56 -4.59 -2.72 6.67
C SER A 56 -5.10 -1.31 6.37
N SER A 57 -6.12 -1.15 5.53
CA SER A 57 -6.58 0.17 5.08
C SER A 57 -8.08 0.39 5.31
N ARG A 58 -8.49 0.32 6.58
CA ARG A 58 -9.88 0.56 7.01
C ARG A 58 -10.03 1.49 8.23
N GLY A 59 -8.91 1.88 8.84
CA GLY A 59 -8.87 2.71 10.04
C GLY A 59 -8.57 4.19 9.75
N SER A 60 -7.97 4.85 10.74
CA SER A 60 -7.64 6.29 10.67
C SER A 60 -6.45 6.62 9.77
N LEU A 61 -5.60 5.64 9.45
CA LEU A 61 -4.41 5.80 8.64
C LEU A 61 -4.39 4.81 7.46
N PRO A 62 -3.81 5.22 6.33
CA PRO A 62 -3.63 4.33 5.19
C PRO A 62 -2.59 3.24 5.43
N ALA A 63 -2.66 2.20 4.61
CA ALA A 63 -1.55 1.30 4.33
C ALA A 63 -0.24 2.08 4.05
N ASN A 64 0.73 2.05 4.98
CA ASN A 64 2.08 2.60 4.81
C ASN A 64 2.97 1.67 3.99
N LEU A 65 4.27 1.99 3.84
CA LEU A 65 5.30 1.21 3.11
C LEU A 65 5.24 -0.31 3.30
N GLN A 66 4.64 -0.73 4.38
CA GLN A 66 4.72 -2.07 4.88
C GLN A 66 3.35 -2.77 4.93
N ALA A 67 2.28 -2.21 4.37
CA ALA A 67 0.97 -2.86 4.35
C ALA A 67 0.91 -4.16 3.52
N ASN A 68 1.76 -4.29 2.50
CA ASN A 68 1.89 -5.48 1.64
C ASN A 68 3.15 -6.31 1.96
N GLN A 69 3.81 -5.99 3.06
CA GLN A 69 4.83 -6.80 3.71
C GLN A 69 4.33 -7.08 5.13
N PHE A 70 4.96 -8.00 5.84
CA PHE A 70 4.66 -8.32 7.23
C PHE A 70 4.88 -7.16 8.23
N HIS A 71 4.77 -5.88 7.86
CA HIS A 71 5.36 -4.79 8.64
C HIS A 71 4.47 -3.53 8.89
N GLY A 72 3.33 -3.31 8.20
CA GLY A 72 2.64 -2.01 8.23
C GLY A 72 1.92 -1.68 9.53
N LEU A 73 0.92 -2.51 9.87
CA LEU A 73 0.42 -2.66 11.24
C LEU A 73 1.30 -3.58 12.09
N TRP A 74 2.21 -4.29 11.44
CA TRP A 74 2.91 -5.46 11.99
C TRP A 74 4.40 -5.17 12.19
N ASN A 75 4.75 -4.05 12.81
CA ASN A 75 6.14 -3.71 13.10
C ASN A 75 6.53 -4.13 14.53
N ASP A 76 7.63 -4.87 14.68
CA ASP A 76 8.18 -5.33 15.95
C ASP A 76 9.44 -4.57 16.40
N ASN A 77 9.88 -3.57 15.62
CA ASN A 77 11.13 -2.85 15.83
C ASN A 77 10.90 -1.33 16.01
N ASN A 78 11.50 -0.72 17.02
CA ASN A 78 11.42 0.73 17.25
C ASN A 78 12.21 1.58 16.23
N SER A 79 13.12 0.96 15.48
CA SER A 79 13.92 1.60 14.42
C SER A 79 13.78 0.81 13.11
N PRO A 80 12.59 0.79 12.48
CA PRO A 80 12.37 0.00 11.28
C PRO A 80 13.12 0.59 10.08
N PRO A 81 13.52 -0.25 9.09
CA PRO A 81 14.05 0.22 7.82
C PRO A 81 13.16 1.28 7.18
N TRP A 82 13.76 2.38 6.74
CA TRP A 82 13.07 3.55 6.14
C TRP A 82 11.93 4.13 7.00
N HIS A 83 12.03 3.99 8.33
CA HIS A 83 11.07 4.50 9.31
C HIS A 83 9.62 4.01 9.15
N ALA A 84 9.37 2.99 8.31
CA ALA A 84 8.02 2.54 7.97
C ALA A 84 7.06 3.68 7.55
N ASP A 85 7.61 4.74 6.97
CA ASP A 85 6.86 5.94 6.61
C ASP A 85 6.13 5.79 5.26
N TYR A 86 5.65 6.90 4.69
CA TYR A 86 5.01 6.89 3.39
C TYR A 86 6.00 7.35 2.32
N HIS A 87 6.52 6.39 1.57
CA HIS A 87 7.29 6.67 0.35
C HIS A 87 6.34 6.94 -0.82
N ALA A 88 6.28 8.20 -1.22
CA ALA A 88 5.42 8.72 -2.28
C ALA A 88 6.08 8.70 -3.67
N ASN A 89 7.23 8.06 -3.81
CA ASN A 89 7.92 7.91 -5.09
C ASN A 89 7.58 6.60 -5.85
N ILE A 90 6.99 5.61 -5.18
CA ILE A 90 6.38 4.42 -5.81
C ILE A 90 5.58 3.56 -4.81
N ASN A 91 6.05 3.45 -3.57
CA ASN A 91 5.56 2.42 -2.64
C ASN A 91 4.10 2.61 -2.22
N VAL A 92 3.73 3.83 -1.82
CA VAL A 92 2.33 4.09 -1.44
C VAL A 92 1.40 3.91 -2.65
N GLN A 93 1.85 4.24 -3.87
CA GLN A 93 1.05 4.01 -5.07
C GLN A 93 0.85 2.51 -5.31
N MET A 94 1.92 1.71 -5.24
CA MET A 94 1.87 0.26 -5.41
C MET A 94 0.93 -0.41 -4.43
N ASN A 95 0.92 0.02 -3.18
CA ASN A 95 0.01 -0.52 -2.18
C ASN A 95 -1.45 -0.40 -2.62
N TYR A 96 -1.81 0.69 -3.28
CA TYR A 96 -3.20 1.01 -3.62
C TYR A 96 -3.60 0.65 -5.06
N TRP A 97 -2.66 0.25 -5.93
CA TRP A 97 -2.97 -0.20 -7.29
C TRP A 97 -4.11 -1.24 -7.38
N PRO A 98 -4.15 -2.30 -6.54
CA PRO A 98 -5.22 -3.28 -6.64
C PRO A 98 -6.54 -2.82 -6.02
N THR A 99 -6.59 -1.72 -5.27
CA THR A 99 -7.74 -1.36 -4.43
C THR A 99 -9.03 -1.22 -5.24
N GLU A 100 -8.98 -0.46 -6.33
CA GLU A 100 -10.15 -0.22 -7.17
C GLU A 100 -10.48 -1.44 -8.03
N THR A 101 -9.47 -2.03 -8.67
CA THR A 101 -9.64 -3.14 -9.61
C THR A 101 -10.02 -4.45 -8.92
N ALA A 102 -9.68 -4.62 -7.64
CA ALA A 102 -10.05 -5.77 -6.81
C ALA A 102 -11.34 -5.55 -5.98
N ASN A 103 -12.14 -4.53 -6.34
CA ASN A 103 -13.45 -4.23 -5.78
C ASN A 103 -13.42 -3.89 -4.26
N LEU A 104 -12.45 -3.07 -3.87
CA LEU A 104 -12.19 -2.63 -2.50
C LEU A 104 -12.08 -1.10 -2.38
N ALA A 105 -12.80 -0.34 -3.22
CA ALA A 105 -12.73 1.12 -3.32
C ALA A 105 -12.78 1.86 -1.96
N GLU A 106 -13.56 1.34 -1.01
CA GLU A 106 -13.70 1.92 0.33
C GLU A 106 -12.38 1.89 1.12
N CYS A 107 -11.49 0.94 0.82
CA CYS A 107 -10.16 0.83 1.42
C CYS A 107 -9.20 1.92 0.92
N HIS A 108 -9.56 2.70 -0.11
CA HIS A 108 -8.78 3.83 -0.60
C HIS A 108 -8.98 5.11 0.23
N LEU A 109 -10.11 5.20 0.97
CA LEU A 109 -10.49 6.39 1.72
C LEU A 109 -9.44 6.84 2.75
N PRO A 110 -8.77 5.94 3.52
CA PRO A 110 -7.73 6.36 4.44
C PRO A 110 -6.57 7.12 3.78
N LEU A 111 -6.18 6.74 2.55
CA LEU A 111 -5.13 7.44 1.81
C LEU A 111 -5.57 8.84 1.41
N PHE A 112 -6.78 8.99 0.88
CA PHE A 112 -7.31 10.31 0.53
C PHE A 112 -7.46 11.21 1.75
N ASN A 113 -7.84 10.65 2.90
CA ASN A 113 -7.93 11.38 4.14
C ASN A 113 -6.56 11.84 4.64
N LEU A 114 -5.53 10.98 4.55
CA LEU A 114 -4.16 11.38 4.87
C LEU A 114 -3.69 12.51 3.93
N ILE A 115 -3.84 12.36 2.62
CA ILE A 115 -3.44 13.40 1.66
C ILE A 115 -4.10 14.74 2.01
N ARG A 116 -5.41 14.73 2.31
CA ARG A 116 -6.16 15.93 2.72
C ARG A 116 -5.60 16.53 4.02
N SER A 117 -5.28 15.72 5.03
CA SER A 117 -4.71 16.22 6.28
C SER A 117 -3.34 16.85 6.09
N GLN A 118 -2.56 16.37 5.12
CA GLN A 118 -1.21 16.87 4.84
C GLN A 118 -1.16 18.14 3.97
N LEU A 119 -2.27 18.55 3.35
CA LEU A 119 -2.26 19.72 2.44
C LEU A 119 -1.75 21.00 3.10
N ASN A 120 -2.13 21.26 4.36
CA ASN A 120 -1.70 22.45 5.08
C ASN A 120 -0.20 22.43 5.45
N PRO A 121 0.34 21.38 6.10
CA PRO A 121 1.77 21.31 6.38
C PRO A 121 2.62 21.31 5.09
N TRP A 122 2.23 20.57 4.05
CA TRP A 122 2.96 20.58 2.78
C TRP A 122 2.93 21.94 2.09
N ARG A 123 1.83 22.69 2.19
CA ARG A 123 1.77 24.07 1.65
C ARG A 123 2.79 24.98 2.35
N LYS A 124 2.93 24.86 3.67
CA LYS A 124 3.92 25.64 4.44
C LYS A 124 5.34 25.30 4.01
N GLN A 125 5.66 24.01 3.88
CA GLN A 125 6.98 23.57 3.45
C GLN A 125 7.28 23.95 1.99
N THR A 126 6.31 23.79 1.09
CA THR A 126 6.44 24.20 -0.33
C THR A 126 6.80 25.68 -0.44
N ARG A 127 6.12 26.54 0.33
CA ARG A 127 6.37 27.99 0.37
C ARG A 127 7.72 28.37 0.95
N ALA A 128 8.28 27.55 1.82
CA ALA A 128 9.54 27.81 2.49
C ALA A 128 10.76 27.18 1.79
N SER A 129 10.55 26.40 0.73
CA SER A 129 11.63 25.61 0.10
C SER A 129 12.26 26.33 -1.09
N ASP A 130 13.57 26.54 -1.03
CA ASP A 130 14.38 27.04 -2.16
C ASP A 130 14.53 25.99 -3.28
N LYS A 131 14.25 24.71 -2.98
CA LYS A 131 14.28 23.63 -3.97
C LYS A 131 13.02 23.57 -4.84
N LEU A 132 11.96 24.27 -4.43
CA LEU A 132 10.64 24.25 -5.07
C LEU A 132 10.22 25.63 -5.58
N LEU A 133 11.21 26.44 -5.98
CA LEU A 133 10.96 27.72 -6.62
C LEU A 133 10.21 27.52 -7.95
N THR A 134 9.34 28.46 -8.26
CA THR A 134 8.68 28.53 -9.57
C THR A 134 9.71 28.80 -10.67
N PRO A 135 9.37 28.61 -11.95
CA PRO A 135 10.29 28.88 -13.07
C PRO A 135 10.85 30.31 -13.10
N ASP A 136 10.14 31.29 -12.53
CA ASP A 136 10.60 32.69 -12.37
C ASP A 136 11.41 32.93 -11.08
N GLY A 137 11.82 31.87 -10.37
CA GLY A 137 12.71 31.92 -9.21
C GLY A 137 12.03 32.38 -7.92
N LYS A 138 10.70 32.33 -7.82
CA LYS A 138 9.95 32.79 -6.64
C LYS A 138 9.39 31.64 -5.83
N HIS A 139 9.15 31.86 -4.54
CA HIS A 139 8.40 30.90 -3.74
C HIS A 139 6.95 30.84 -4.22
N SER A 140 6.42 29.63 -4.34
CA SER A 140 5.04 29.45 -4.78
C SER A 140 4.05 30.00 -3.76
N SER A 141 3.11 30.85 -4.20
CA SER A 141 2.00 31.32 -3.36
C SER A 141 0.80 30.36 -3.37
N LYS A 142 0.76 29.37 -4.28
CA LYS A 142 -0.37 28.46 -4.51
C LYS A 142 0.09 26.99 -4.61
N GLY A 143 -0.85 26.07 -4.46
CA GLY A 143 -0.58 24.64 -4.59
C GLY A 143 0.19 24.03 -3.41
N VAL A 144 0.60 22.77 -3.59
CA VAL A 144 1.39 21.96 -2.66
C VAL A 144 2.32 21.07 -3.48
N ALA A 145 3.49 20.77 -2.93
CA ALA A 145 4.36 19.70 -3.41
C ALA A 145 4.56 18.68 -2.29
N CYS A 146 4.70 17.42 -2.68
CA CYS A 146 5.16 16.32 -1.81
C CYS A 146 6.43 15.77 -2.45
N VAL A 147 7.50 15.64 -1.66
CA VAL A 147 8.78 15.07 -2.12
C VAL A 147 9.01 13.73 -1.45
N GLY A 148 9.45 12.72 -2.21
CA GLY A 148 10.04 11.45 -1.76
C GLY A 148 9.30 10.68 -0.66
N GLN A 149 9.46 11.14 0.58
CA GLN A 149 9.02 10.49 1.81
C GLN A 149 8.23 11.47 2.67
N HIS A 150 7.19 10.99 3.34
CA HIS A 150 6.48 11.78 4.34
C HIS A 150 5.97 10.94 5.51
N ASN A 151 5.84 11.57 6.68
CA ASN A 151 5.24 10.96 7.86
C ASN A 151 3.78 11.43 8.09
N ILE A 152 3.15 10.93 9.16
CA ILE A 152 1.76 11.28 9.53
C ILE A 152 1.58 12.74 9.97
N TYR A 153 2.66 13.45 10.27
CA TYR A 153 2.66 14.85 10.71
C TYR A 153 3.01 15.84 9.59
N GLY A 154 3.21 15.35 8.37
CA GLY A 154 3.52 16.18 7.21
C GLY A 154 4.98 16.62 7.17
N GLY A 155 5.86 15.99 7.95
CA GLY A 155 7.30 16.09 7.74
C GLY A 155 7.66 15.46 6.39
N MET A 156 8.44 16.18 5.58
CA MET A 156 9.00 15.69 4.31
C MET A 156 10.51 15.50 4.47
N GLY A 157 11.03 14.38 3.95
CA GLY A 157 12.44 14.01 3.93
C GLY A 157 13.07 14.10 2.55
#